data_AF-A0A1D6PJ40-F1
#
_entry.id   AF-A0A1D6PJ40-F1
#
_cell.length_a   1.000
_cell.length_b   1.000
_cell.length_c   1.000
_cell.angle_alpha   90.00
_cell.angle_beta   90.00
_cell.angle_gamma   90.00
#
_symmetry.space_group_name_H-M   'P 1'
#
loop_
_entity.id
_entity.type
_entity.pdbx_description
1 polymer ?
#
loop_
_entity_poly.entity_id
_entity_poly.type
_entity_poly.pdbx_seq_one_letter_code
_entity_poly.pdbx_strand_id
1 'polypeptide(L)'
;MCFCGPGTKYPDRPVAEACGFKTILPAKPDGPKLTDWKTPDLENILTTNSSKLGWCNVVPEDAYSSKVKFKEECDCKYDGLWGQFCETRAECSCINQCSGHGHCRGGFCKCDSGYFGIDCSIPSAYSLAYDWPSWLQTPVNLPDLKTLNSTTIGVKAVVQKKRPLIYVYDLPAEFDSHLLEGRHYRFQCVNRIYDDMNRTIWTQQLYGAQIALHESILASPHRTLNGDEADYFYVPVLDSCLITRSDDAPHLLLPRDLRRRSYHALEYYRMAHGHIAQQYPYWNRTSGRDHIWFFSWDEGACYAPKEIWKSMMLVHWGNTNTKHKNSTTAYWADNWDDIPLDKRGNHPCFDPRKDLVLPAWKEPNPGAIWLKLWARPRNNRTTLFYFNGNLGSAYEGGRPEDTYSMGIRQKLAAEFGSTPNKQGRLGRQHAADVTVTYLRTEKYYEELASSVFCGVLPGDGWSGRMEDSMLQGCIPVIIQCRMEFFCHMRTCSTTIVLQSAYRKMTSQAS
;
A
#
# COMPACT_ATOMS: atom_id res chain seq x y z
N MET A 1 -1.04 -12.40 -19.04
CA MET A 1 -0.79 -11.19 -19.85
C MET A 1 -0.94 -11.55 -21.31
N CYS A 2 -1.49 -10.65 -22.12
CA CYS A 2 -1.55 -10.81 -23.57
C CYS A 2 -0.38 -10.04 -24.22
N PHE A 3 0.20 -10.61 -25.27
CA PHE A 3 1.28 -10.00 -26.03
C PHE A 3 0.92 -9.97 -27.51
N CYS A 4 1.55 -9.08 -28.27
CA CYS A 4 1.33 -8.92 -29.71
C CYS A 4 1.59 -10.20 -30.50
N GLY A 5 2.49 -11.04 -30.01
CA GLY A 5 2.69 -12.40 -30.50
C GLY A 5 3.49 -12.51 -31.80
N PRO A 6 3.78 -13.75 -32.23
CA PRO A 6 4.61 -14.01 -33.40
C PRO A 6 4.04 -13.41 -34.69
N GLY A 7 4.92 -12.92 -35.57
CA GLY A 7 4.53 -12.32 -36.85
C GLY A 7 4.29 -10.80 -36.80
N THR A 8 4.38 -10.19 -35.62
CA THR A 8 4.41 -8.73 -35.45
C THR A 8 5.85 -8.21 -35.35
N LYS A 9 6.04 -6.91 -35.55
CA LYS A 9 7.33 -6.24 -35.42
C LYS A 9 7.87 -6.29 -33.99
N TYR A 10 6.98 -6.28 -33.00
CA TYR A 10 7.32 -6.39 -31.58
C TYR A 10 6.49 -7.49 -30.92
N PRO A 11 6.87 -8.78 -31.06
CA PRO A 11 6.10 -9.91 -30.54
C PRO A 11 5.88 -9.86 -29.03
N ASP A 12 6.89 -9.42 -28.28
CA ASP A 12 6.86 -9.34 -26.82
C ASP A 12 6.24 -8.03 -26.31
N ARG A 13 5.74 -7.15 -27.20
CA ARG A 13 5.04 -5.94 -26.78
C ARG A 13 3.73 -6.34 -26.12
N PRO A 14 3.48 -5.92 -24.86
CA PRO A 14 2.28 -6.30 -24.17
C PRO A 14 1.06 -5.57 -24.72
N VAL A 15 -0.10 -6.23 -24.61
CA VAL A 15 -1.40 -5.72 -25.01
C VAL A 15 -2.23 -5.64 -23.73
N ALA A 16 -2.23 -4.47 -23.08
CA ALA A 16 -2.89 -4.27 -21.79
C ALA A 16 -4.40 -4.01 -21.95
N GLU A 17 -5.22 -4.58 -21.06
CA GLU A 17 -6.65 -4.29 -20.91
C GLU A 17 -7.43 -4.19 -22.25
N ALA A 18 -7.89 -2.97 -22.57
CA ALA A 18 -8.74 -2.61 -23.68
C ALA A 18 -7.97 -2.50 -25.01
N CYS A 19 -6.64 -2.50 -24.99
CA CYS A 19 -5.81 -2.31 -26.17
C CYS A 19 -6.12 -3.34 -27.27
N GLY A 20 -6.47 -4.56 -26.88
CA GLY A 20 -6.87 -5.65 -27.78
C GLY A 20 -8.29 -5.54 -28.36
N PHE A 21 -9.08 -4.56 -27.94
CA PHE A 21 -10.52 -4.51 -28.16
C PHE A 21 -10.95 -3.22 -28.86
N LYS A 22 -12.15 -3.26 -29.44
CA LYS A 22 -12.74 -2.09 -30.10
C LYS A 22 -13.24 -1.08 -29.09
N THR A 23 -13.12 0.19 -29.44
CA THR A 23 -13.60 1.31 -28.63
C THR A 23 -14.97 1.75 -29.12
N ILE A 24 -15.94 1.82 -28.21
CA ILE A 24 -17.28 2.37 -28.44
C ILE A 24 -17.15 3.90 -28.35
N LEU A 25 -17.50 4.57 -29.44
CA LEU A 25 -17.51 6.03 -29.48
C LEU A 25 -18.57 6.58 -28.52
N PRO A 26 -18.21 7.58 -27.69
CA PRO A 26 -19.16 8.15 -26.75
C PRO A 26 -20.29 8.87 -27.48
N ALA A 27 -21.50 8.80 -26.91
CA ALA A 27 -22.68 9.48 -27.47
C ALA A 27 -22.59 11.03 -27.42
N LYS A 28 -21.66 11.56 -26.62
CA LYS A 28 -21.31 12.99 -26.55
C LYS A 28 -19.80 13.14 -26.80
N PRO A 29 -19.34 14.23 -27.43
CA PRO A 29 -17.92 14.44 -27.74
C PRO A 29 -16.98 14.31 -26.52
N ASP A 30 -17.45 14.76 -25.34
CA ASP A 30 -16.69 14.75 -24.10
C ASP A 30 -16.99 13.54 -23.18
N GLY A 31 -17.70 12.53 -23.68
CA GLY A 31 -18.02 11.33 -22.91
C GLY A 31 -16.82 10.37 -22.79
N PRO A 32 -16.78 9.51 -21.75
CA PRO A 32 -15.73 8.50 -21.63
C PRO A 32 -15.84 7.50 -22.78
N LYS A 33 -14.70 7.23 -23.45
CA LYS A 33 -14.56 6.14 -24.41
C LYS A 33 -14.76 4.81 -23.66
N LEU A 34 -15.70 3.97 -24.12
CA LEU A 34 -15.96 2.66 -23.51
C LEU A 34 -15.33 1.55 -24.35
N THR A 35 -14.90 0.48 -23.72
CA THR A 35 -14.33 -0.68 -24.41
C THR A 35 -15.41 -1.73 -24.69
N ASP A 36 -15.50 -2.19 -25.94
CA ASP A 36 -16.27 -3.37 -26.29
C ASP A 36 -15.43 -4.64 -26.04
N TRP A 37 -15.49 -5.13 -24.80
CA TRP A 37 -14.79 -6.33 -24.35
C TRP A 37 -15.18 -7.62 -25.10
N LYS A 38 -16.24 -7.60 -25.93
CA LYS A 38 -16.65 -8.76 -26.73
C LYS A 38 -16.03 -8.77 -28.12
N THR A 39 -15.58 -7.62 -28.62
CA THR A 39 -15.14 -7.48 -30.01
C THR A 39 -13.64 -7.15 -30.08
N PRO A 40 -12.79 -8.12 -30.49
CA PRO A 40 -11.37 -7.86 -30.63
C PRO A 40 -11.09 -6.93 -31.82
N ASP A 41 -10.04 -6.12 -31.71
CA ASP A 41 -9.63 -5.13 -32.72
C ASP A 41 -8.39 -5.58 -33.50
N LEU A 42 -8.41 -6.84 -33.98
CA LEU A 42 -7.25 -7.51 -34.59
C LEU A 42 -6.70 -6.79 -35.83
N GLU A 43 -7.57 -6.16 -36.62
CA GLU A 43 -7.17 -5.48 -37.85
C GLU A 43 -6.33 -4.22 -37.56
N ASN A 44 -6.77 -3.41 -36.60
CA ASN A 44 -6.10 -2.16 -36.27
C ASN A 44 -4.87 -2.42 -35.41
N ILE A 45 -4.97 -3.28 -34.38
CA ILE A 45 -3.85 -3.51 -33.46
C ILE A 45 -2.60 -4.06 -34.20
N LEU A 46 -2.81 -4.89 -35.22
CA LEU A 46 -1.76 -5.49 -36.06
C LEU A 46 -1.48 -4.69 -37.35
N THR A 47 -2.07 -3.51 -37.53
CA THR A 47 -1.92 -2.77 -38.80
C THR A 47 -0.48 -2.30 -39.02
N THR A 48 -0.01 -2.36 -40.26
CA THR A 48 1.24 -1.71 -40.71
C THR A 48 0.97 -0.36 -41.40
N ASN A 49 -0.30 0.03 -41.54
CA ASN A 49 -0.69 1.27 -42.19
C ASN A 49 -0.53 2.45 -41.21
N SER A 50 0.36 3.39 -41.54
CA SER A 50 0.64 4.58 -40.73
C SER A 50 -0.57 5.49 -40.47
N SER A 51 -1.61 5.41 -41.31
CA SER A 51 -2.82 6.22 -41.18
C SER A 51 -3.89 5.58 -40.28
N LYS A 52 -3.73 4.30 -39.91
CA LYS A 52 -4.63 3.58 -38.99
C LYS A 52 -4.05 3.57 -37.58
N LEU A 53 -4.91 3.43 -36.57
CA LEU A 53 -4.50 3.36 -35.16
C LEU A 53 -3.89 1.99 -34.87
N GLY A 54 -2.56 1.88 -34.94
CA GLY A 54 -1.83 0.64 -34.67
C GLY A 54 -1.36 0.47 -33.22
N TRP A 55 -0.83 -0.72 -32.90
CA TRP A 55 -0.04 -0.93 -31.69
C TRP A 55 1.14 -1.88 -31.91
N CYS A 56 0.90 -3.12 -32.32
CA CYS A 56 1.91 -4.18 -32.34
C CYS A 56 3.01 -3.99 -33.38
N ASN A 57 2.70 -3.30 -34.47
CA ASN A 57 3.63 -3.02 -35.56
C ASN A 57 4.12 -1.56 -35.57
N VAL A 58 3.66 -0.75 -34.60
CA VAL A 58 4.03 0.67 -34.51
C VAL A 58 5.49 0.80 -34.07
N VAL A 59 6.25 1.57 -34.83
CA VAL A 59 7.64 1.92 -34.53
C VAL A 59 7.63 3.13 -33.58
N PRO A 60 8.21 3.03 -32.36
CA PRO A 60 8.18 4.12 -31.38
C PRO A 60 8.70 5.44 -31.95
N GLU A 61 9.81 5.41 -32.69
CA GLU A 61 10.45 6.61 -33.27
C GLU A 61 9.54 7.33 -34.28
N ASP A 62 8.77 6.57 -35.06
CA ASP A 62 7.80 7.13 -35.99
C ASP A 62 6.58 7.72 -35.27
N ALA A 63 6.18 7.12 -34.14
CA ALA A 63 5.09 7.64 -33.32
C ALA A 63 5.51 8.93 -32.61
N TYR A 64 6.71 8.97 -32.03
CA TYR A 64 7.27 10.17 -31.38
C TYR A 64 7.47 11.33 -32.36
N SER A 65 7.75 11.04 -33.63
CA SER A 65 7.82 12.03 -34.70
C SER A 65 6.49 12.29 -35.41
N SER A 66 5.37 11.79 -34.87
CA SER A 66 4.00 11.98 -35.40
C SER A 66 3.79 11.52 -36.85
N LYS A 67 4.58 10.54 -37.32
CA LYS A 67 4.48 9.97 -38.68
C LYS A 67 3.47 8.83 -38.78
N VAL A 68 3.10 8.23 -37.66
CA VAL A 68 2.16 7.11 -37.58
C VAL A 68 1.11 7.39 -36.51
N LYS A 69 -0.09 6.88 -36.72
CA LYS A 69 -1.14 6.87 -35.71
C LYS A 69 -1.06 5.59 -34.88
N PHE A 70 -1.34 5.71 -33.59
CA PHE A 70 -1.37 4.58 -32.68
C PHE A 70 -2.57 4.67 -31.75
N LYS A 71 -2.96 3.54 -31.17
CA LYS A 71 -4.04 3.46 -30.18
C LYS A 71 -3.56 4.13 -28.89
N GLU A 72 -4.08 5.31 -28.58
CA GLU A 72 -3.72 6.08 -27.36
C GLU A 72 -4.21 5.40 -26.08
N GLU A 73 -5.23 4.55 -26.18
CA GLU A 73 -5.70 3.69 -25.09
C GLU A 73 -4.72 2.55 -24.74
N CYS A 74 -3.77 2.28 -25.62
CA CYS A 74 -2.69 1.35 -25.38
C CYS A 74 -1.50 2.08 -24.75
N ASP A 75 -1.01 1.56 -23.64
CA ASP A 75 0.10 2.13 -22.91
C ASP A 75 0.94 1.04 -22.24
N CYS A 76 2.12 1.45 -21.77
CA CYS A 76 2.98 0.56 -21.01
C CYS A 76 2.58 0.57 -19.54
N LYS A 77 1.82 -0.44 -19.10
CA LYS A 77 1.37 -0.56 -17.70
C LYS A 77 2.14 -1.58 -16.86
N TYR A 78 2.82 -2.51 -17.51
CA TYR A 78 3.49 -3.62 -16.83
C TYR A 78 4.84 -3.22 -16.25
N ASP A 79 5.22 -3.88 -15.15
CA ASP A 79 6.51 -3.68 -14.50
C ASP A 79 7.66 -4.25 -15.37
N GLY A 80 8.86 -3.71 -15.21
CA GLY A 80 10.06 -4.11 -15.98
C GLY A 80 10.15 -3.56 -17.40
N LEU A 81 9.19 -2.75 -17.83
CA LEU A 81 9.15 -2.13 -19.17
C LEU A 81 8.84 -0.64 -19.04
N TRP A 82 9.42 0.21 -19.87
CA TRP A 82 9.22 1.66 -19.88
C TRP A 82 9.05 2.20 -21.31
N GLY A 83 8.64 3.46 -21.42
CA GLY A 83 8.30 4.12 -22.69
C GLY A 83 6.82 3.97 -23.05
N GLN A 84 6.36 4.74 -24.04
CA GLN A 84 4.95 4.72 -24.46
C GLN A 84 4.55 3.34 -24.99
N PHE A 85 5.48 2.61 -25.62
CA PHE A 85 5.24 1.34 -26.32
C PHE A 85 5.93 0.15 -25.65
N CYS A 86 6.35 0.29 -24.38
CA CYS A 86 7.16 -0.70 -23.65
C CYS A 86 8.47 -1.08 -24.36
N GLU A 87 9.07 -0.15 -25.09
CA GLU A 87 10.28 -0.38 -25.88
C GLU A 87 11.56 -0.41 -25.05
N THR A 88 11.55 0.19 -23.86
CA THR A 88 12.71 0.24 -22.98
C THR A 88 12.57 -0.79 -21.86
N ARG A 89 13.63 -1.54 -21.57
CA ARG A 89 13.64 -2.44 -20.40
C ARG A 89 14.02 -1.67 -19.16
N ALA A 90 13.29 -1.88 -18.08
CA ALA A 90 13.58 -1.38 -16.75
C ALA A 90 13.73 -2.55 -15.77
N GLU A 91 14.34 -2.31 -14.62
CA GLU A 91 14.34 -3.27 -13.54
C GLU A 91 12.91 -3.55 -13.04
N CYS A 92 12.60 -4.83 -12.83
CA CYS A 92 11.35 -5.21 -12.18
C CYS A 92 11.45 -5.03 -10.66
N SER A 93 10.31 -4.90 -10.00
CA SER A 93 10.22 -4.80 -8.55
C SER A 93 10.02 -6.18 -7.93
N CYS A 94 10.98 -6.63 -7.11
CA CYS A 94 10.84 -7.79 -6.24
C CYS A 94 11.12 -7.45 -4.78
N ILE A 95 10.63 -8.29 -3.86
CA ILE A 95 10.89 -8.17 -2.42
C ILE A 95 12.41 -8.14 -2.19
N ASN A 96 12.88 -7.08 -1.52
CA ASN A 96 14.29 -6.78 -1.23
C ASN A 96 15.23 -6.88 -2.45
N GLN A 97 14.69 -6.76 -3.67
CA GLN A 97 15.41 -7.05 -4.91
C GLN A 97 16.23 -8.35 -4.88
N CYS A 98 15.57 -9.41 -4.42
CA CYS A 98 16.17 -10.74 -4.31
C CYS A 98 17.46 -10.75 -3.50
N SER A 99 17.65 -9.78 -2.59
CA SER A 99 18.82 -9.61 -1.73
C SER A 99 20.16 -9.63 -2.48
N GLY A 100 20.16 -9.37 -3.79
CA GLY A 100 21.35 -9.50 -4.66
C GLY A 100 21.78 -10.95 -4.97
N HIS A 101 20.97 -11.95 -4.62
CA HIS A 101 21.26 -13.39 -4.79
C HIS A 101 20.23 -14.10 -5.68
N GLY A 102 19.70 -13.38 -6.67
CA GLY A 102 18.76 -13.94 -7.63
C GLY A 102 18.35 -12.94 -8.70
N HIS A 103 17.60 -13.44 -9.68
CA HIS A 103 17.08 -12.65 -10.78
C HIS A 103 15.59 -12.37 -10.59
N CYS A 104 15.22 -11.09 -10.52
CA CYS A 104 13.83 -10.66 -10.37
C CYS A 104 13.01 -10.89 -11.66
N ARG A 105 11.84 -11.50 -11.51
CA ARG A 105 10.85 -11.72 -12.57
C ARG A 105 9.49 -11.17 -12.13
N GLY A 106 9.29 -9.87 -12.32
CA GLY A 106 7.98 -9.22 -12.14
C GLY A 106 7.40 -9.26 -10.73
N GLY A 107 8.16 -9.63 -9.70
CA GLY A 107 7.65 -9.87 -8.34
C GLY A 107 8.11 -11.19 -7.73
N PHE A 108 8.57 -12.13 -8.56
CA PHE A 108 9.15 -13.40 -8.14
C PHE A 108 10.68 -13.38 -8.22
N CYS A 109 11.35 -13.82 -7.16
CA CYS A 109 12.80 -13.96 -7.14
C CYS A 109 13.24 -15.36 -7.56
N LYS A 110 13.88 -15.46 -8.73
CA LYS A 110 14.58 -16.69 -9.12
C LYS A 110 15.96 -16.71 -8.47
N CYS A 111 16.08 -17.38 -7.33
CA CYS A 111 17.32 -17.41 -6.57
C CYS A 111 18.46 -18.12 -7.31
N ASP A 112 19.68 -17.64 -7.06
CA ASP A 112 20.90 -18.28 -7.47
C ASP A 112 21.12 -19.59 -6.69
N SER A 113 21.95 -20.48 -7.24
CA SER A 113 22.25 -21.76 -6.61
C SER A 113 22.80 -21.55 -5.19
N GLY A 114 22.18 -22.19 -4.20
CA GLY A 114 22.57 -22.06 -2.80
C GLY A 114 21.86 -20.94 -2.04
N TYR A 115 20.89 -20.24 -2.64
CA TYR A 115 20.05 -19.25 -1.97
C TYR A 115 18.55 -19.57 -2.08
N PHE A 116 17.79 -19.24 -1.05
CA PHE A 116 16.39 -19.62 -0.86
C PHE A 116 15.59 -18.51 -0.18
N GLY A 117 14.27 -18.72 -0.09
CA GLY A 117 13.31 -17.77 0.47
C GLY A 117 12.78 -16.80 -0.57
N ILE A 118 11.71 -16.09 -0.21
CA ILE A 118 10.96 -15.20 -1.11
C ILE A 118 11.82 -14.08 -1.72
N ASP A 119 12.89 -13.68 -1.03
CA ASP A 119 13.84 -12.64 -1.44
C ASP A 119 15.28 -13.16 -1.56
N CYS A 120 15.48 -14.48 -1.67
CA CYS A 120 16.80 -15.12 -1.79
C CYS A 120 17.82 -14.76 -0.68
N SER A 121 17.33 -14.33 0.49
CA SER A 121 18.19 -13.97 1.63
C SER A 121 18.73 -15.17 2.43
N ILE A 122 18.20 -16.39 2.20
CA ILE A 122 18.56 -17.57 3.00
C ILE A 122 19.64 -18.38 2.29
N PRO A 123 20.88 -18.46 2.80
CA PRO A 123 21.90 -19.34 2.25
C PRO A 123 21.63 -20.81 2.61
N SER A 124 21.97 -21.72 1.70
CA SER A 124 22.02 -23.15 1.98
C SER A 124 23.17 -23.51 2.91
N ALA A 125 23.06 -24.66 3.57
CA ALA A 125 24.17 -25.26 4.32
C ALA A 125 25.43 -25.55 3.45
N TYR A 126 25.30 -25.56 2.12
CA TYR A 126 26.40 -25.76 1.17
C TYR A 126 27.05 -24.45 0.69
N SER A 127 26.47 -23.29 1.03
CA SER A 127 27.05 -21.98 0.76
C SER A 127 28.16 -21.72 1.78
N LEU A 128 29.32 -22.33 1.55
CA LEU A 128 30.54 -22.22 2.35
C LEU A 128 30.89 -20.76 2.59
N ALA A 129 30.71 -20.28 3.84
CA ALA A 129 31.44 -19.28 4.63
C ALA A 129 32.16 -18.05 4.00
N TYR A 130 32.15 -17.83 2.70
CA TYR A 130 32.97 -16.83 2.00
C TYR A 130 32.17 -15.67 1.38
N ASP A 131 30.85 -15.80 1.22
CA ASP A 131 30.01 -14.78 0.55
C ASP A 131 28.96 -14.11 1.47
N TRP A 132 29.19 -14.09 2.79
CA TRP A 132 28.26 -13.41 3.71
C TRP A 132 28.44 -11.88 3.59
N PRO A 133 27.37 -11.11 3.32
CA PRO A 133 27.43 -9.64 3.35
C PRO A 133 27.92 -9.14 4.71
N SER A 134 28.73 -8.08 4.74
CA SER A 134 29.35 -7.55 5.98
C SER A 134 28.35 -7.14 7.07
N TRP A 135 27.09 -6.88 6.73
CA TRP A 135 26.01 -6.59 7.69
C TRP A 135 25.31 -7.84 8.26
N LEU A 136 25.55 -9.02 7.67
CA LEU A 136 25.20 -10.35 8.18
C LEU A 136 26.36 -11.02 8.93
N GLN A 137 27.59 -10.55 8.72
CA GLN A 137 28.76 -10.90 9.53
C GLN A 137 28.59 -10.27 10.91
N THR A 138 28.01 -11.01 11.85
CA THR A 138 28.08 -10.65 13.25
C THR A 138 29.54 -10.68 13.70
N PRO A 139 29.96 -9.85 14.68
CA PRO A 139 31.29 -9.95 15.25
C PRO A 139 31.38 -11.28 16.00
N VAL A 140 31.82 -12.32 15.30
CA VAL A 140 32.16 -13.60 15.91
C VAL A 140 33.47 -13.36 16.64
N ASN A 141 33.43 -13.34 17.98
CA ASN A 141 34.65 -13.49 18.78
C ASN A 141 35.20 -14.90 18.53
N LEU A 142 36.00 -15.02 17.47
CA LEU A 142 36.80 -16.22 17.21
C LEU A 142 38.02 -16.17 18.14
N PRO A 143 38.29 -17.22 18.94
CA PRO A 143 39.60 -17.39 19.56
C PRO A 143 40.66 -17.48 18.46
N ASP A 144 41.82 -16.89 18.72
CA ASP A 144 42.96 -16.75 17.81
C ASP A 144 43.31 -18.08 17.13
N LEU A 145 42.98 -18.21 15.83
CA LEU A 145 43.00 -19.48 15.08
C LEU A 145 44.37 -19.79 14.46
N LYS A 146 45.47 -19.36 15.11
CA LYS A 146 46.84 -19.58 14.62
C LYS A 146 47.41 -20.98 14.91
N THR A 147 46.68 -21.84 15.59
CA THR A 147 47.13 -23.21 15.90
C THR A 147 45.97 -24.17 15.91
N LEU A 148 45.54 -24.73 14.76
CA LEU A 148 44.83 -26.02 14.73
C LEU A 148 44.79 -26.59 13.31
N ASN A 149 45.34 -27.81 13.17
CA ASN A 149 45.35 -28.61 11.94
C ASN A 149 43.95 -29.16 11.59
N SER A 150 43.76 -29.40 10.29
CA SER A 150 42.52 -29.84 9.64
C SER A 150 41.79 -30.97 10.38
N THR A 151 40.79 -30.60 11.18
CA THR A 151 39.66 -31.45 11.55
C THR A 151 38.45 -30.55 11.64
N THR A 152 37.32 -31.01 11.09
CA THR A 152 36.03 -30.34 11.06
C THR A 152 35.52 -30.15 12.49
N ILE A 153 35.90 -29.03 13.11
CA ILE A 153 35.38 -28.61 14.41
C ILE A 153 34.06 -27.88 14.15
N GLY A 154 32.96 -28.46 14.62
CA GLY A 154 31.67 -27.80 14.70
C GLY A 154 31.75 -26.63 15.69
N VAL A 155 32.15 -25.47 15.21
CA VAL A 155 32.15 -24.24 16.00
C VAL A 155 30.70 -23.87 16.26
N LYS A 156 30.22 -24.12 17.49
CA LYS A 156 28.98 -23.48 18.00
C LYS A 156 29.26 -22.00 18.18
N ALA A 157 29.18 -21.25 17.07
CA ALA A 157 29.15 -19.80 17.11
C ALA A 157 27.86 -19.38 17.82
N VAL A 158 27.97 -18.89 19.06
CA VAL A 158 26.84 -18.30 19.78
C VAL A 158 26.65 -16.89 19.23
N VAL A 159 25.82 -16.78 18.20
CA VAL A 159 25.41 -15.48 17.66
C VAL A 159 24.49 -14.81 18.68
N GLN A 160 24.89 -13.64 19.21
CA GLN A 160 23.98 -12.81 20.00
C GLN A 160 22.88 -12.26 19.09
N LYS A 161 21.72 -12.90 19.09
CA LYS A 161 20.57 -12.46 18.31
C LYS A 161 19.82 -11.35 19.05
N LYS A 162 19.40 -10.33 18.31
CA LYS A 162 18.69 -9.17 18.87
C LYS A 162 17.22 -9.54 19.09
N ARG A 163 16.81 -9.69 20.35
CA ARG A 163 15.40 -9.96 20.70
C ARG A 163 14.52 -8.70 20.55
N PRO A 164 13.21 -8.84 20.25
CA PRO A 164 12.50 -10.12 20.04
C PRO A 164 12.91 -10.80 18.73
N LEU A 165 12.85 -12.13 18.70
CA LEU A 165 13.07 -12.93 17.49
C LEU A 165 11.75 -13.17 16.75
N ILE A 166 11.74 -12.90 15.46
CA ILE A 166 10.56 -13.01 14.60
C ILE A 166 10.81 -14.08 13.55
N TYR A 167 10.03 -15.16 13.58
CA TYR A 167 10.00 -16.14 12.50
C TYR A 167 9.01 -15.68 11.43
N VAL A 168 9.44 -15.65 10.18
CA VAL A 168 8.56 -15.35 9.04
C VAL A 168 8.15 -16.66 8.40
N TYR A 169 6.85 -16.91 8.27
CA TYR A 169 6.37 -18.10 7.57
C TYR A 169 6.74 -18.09 6.10
N ASP A 170 7.21 -19.24 5.62
CA ASP A 170 7.31 -19.53 4.20
C ASP A 170 5.94 -20.05 3.74
N LEU A 171 5.20 -19.21 3.00
CA LEU A 171 3.86 -19.53 2.53
C LEU A 171 3.90 -20.03 1.09
N PRO A 172 2.92 -20.85 0.67
CA PRO A 172 2.72 -21.16 -0.73
C PRO A 172 2.61 -19.90 -1.61
N ALA A 173 3.17 -19.96 -2.81
CA ALA A 173 3.34 -18.83 -3.71
C ALA A 173 2.03 -18.11 -4.07
N GLU A 174 0.87 -18.78 -3.97
CA GLU A 174 -0.42 -18.11 -4.08
C GLU A 174 -0.52 -16.91 -3.14
N PHE A 175 -0.14 -17.03 -1.86
CA PHE A 175 -0.40 -16.02 -0.84
C PHE A 175 0.45 -14.74 -0.95
N ASP A 176 1.53 -14.80 -1.73
CA ASP A 176 2.48 -13.70 -1.91
C ASP A 176 2.93 -13.51 -3.38
N SER A 177 3.79 -14.39 -3.87
CA SER A 177 4.61 -14.19 -5.07
C SER A 177 3.76 -14.15 -6.33
N HIS A 178 2.69 -14.95 -6.42
CA HIS A 178 1.74 -14.91 -7.53
C HIS A 178 0.94 -13.59 -7.56
N LEU A 179 0.66 -12.99 -6.39
CA LEU A 179 0.01 -11.68 -6.34
C LEU A 179 0.93 -10.59 -6.90
N LEU A 180 2.24 -10.68 -6.63
CA LEU A 180 3.25 -9.73 -7.12
C LEU A 180 3.61 -9.94 -8.60
N GLU A 181 3.87 -11.19 -9.02
CA GLU A 181 4.23 -11.54 -10.40
C GLU A 181 3.09 -11.22 -11.39
N GLY A 182 1.85 -11.46 -10.98
CA GLY A 182 0.71 -11.27 -11.86
C GLY A 182 0.20 -9.83 -12.00
N ARG A 183 0.88 -8.83 -11.42
CA ARG A 183 0.38 -7.44 -11.37
C ARG A 183 0.08 -6.91 -12.77
N HIS A 184 -1.12 -6.33 -12.92
CA HIS A 184 -1.55 -5.74 -14.19
C HIS A 184 -1.01 -4.31 -14.36
N TYR A 185 -0.86 -3.59 -13.24
CA TYR A 185 -0.34 -2.23 -13.19
C TYR A 185 0.92 -2.17 -12.32
N ARG A 186 2.01 -1.61 -12.87
CA ARG A 186 3.33 -1.48 -12.22
C ARG A 186 3.30 -0.79 -10.86
N PHE A 187 2.36 0.14 -10.64
CA PHE A 187 2.27 0.95 -9.42
C PHE A 187 1.50 0.27 -8.27
N GLN A 188 0.80 -0.82 -8.56
CA GLN A 188 0.02 -1.54 -7.54
C GLN A 188 0.93 -2.45 -6.70
N CYS A 189 0.56 -2.62 -5.42
CA CYS A 189 1.16 -3.57 -4.47
C CYS A 189 2.67 -3.47 -4.21
N VAL A 190 3.34 -2.39 -4.61
CA VAL A 190 4.79 -2.21 -4.39
C VAL A 190 5.05 -0.81 -3.91
N ASN A 191 6.12 -0.64 -3.15
CA ASN A 191 6.54 0.66 -2.63
C ASN A 191 7.50 1.40 -3.55
N ARG A 192 8.15 0.67 -4.47
CA ARG A 192 9.09 1.23 -5.44
C ARG A 192 8.97 0.51 -6.78
N ILE A 193 9.34 1.22 -7.84
CA ILE A 193 9.59 0.72 -9.19
C ILE A 193 10.85 1.38 -9.76
N TYR A 194 11.17 1.09 -11.02
CA TYR A 194 12.36 1.61 -11.69
C TYR A 194 12.00 2.27 -13.01
N ASP A 195 12.64 3.40 -13.30
CA ASP A 195 12.50 4.09 -14.57
C ASP A 195 13.37 3.47 -15.68
N ASP A 196 13.36 4.09 -16.86
CA ASP A 196 14.19 3.74 -18.01
C ASP A 196 15.71 3.77 -17.77
N MET A 197 16.15 4.48 -16.73
CA MET A 197 17.55 4.53 -16.29
C MET A 197 17.80 3.69 -15.03
N ASN A 198 16.87 2.79 -14.67
CA ASN A 198 16.90 1.97 -13.45
C ASN A 198 17.03 2.79 -12.16
N ARG A 199 16.55 4.03 -12.14
CA ARG A 199 16.49 4.84 -10.93
C ARG A 199 15.22 4.50 -10.18
N THR A 200 15.31 4.42 -8.86
CA THR A 200 14.18 4.12 -8.00
C THR A 200 13.14 5.24 -8.04
N ILE A 201 11.90 4.87 -8.38
CA ILE A 201 10.71 5.70 -8.20
C ILE A 201 9.91 5.11 -7.03
N TRP A 202 9.69 5.90 -6.00
CA TRP A 202 8.81 5.51 -4.89
C TRP A 202 7.35 5.69 -5.28
N THR A 203 6.50 4.72 -4.94
CA THR A 203 5.07 4.78 -5.20
C THR A 203 4.35 5.49 -4.08
N GLN A 204 3.19 6.07 -4.41
CA GLN A 204 2.30 6.72 -3.45
C GLN A 204 1.17 5.79 -2.97
N GLN A 205 1.41 4.47 -3.00
CA GLN A 205 0.39 3.50 -2.62
C GLN A 205 0.18 3.50 -1.10
N LEU A 206 -0.95 4.06 -0.64
CA LEU A 206 -1.25 4.27 0.78
C LEU A 206 -1.11 2.99 1.61
N TYR A 207 -1.54 1.86 1.05
CA TYR A 207 -1.56 0.55 1.71
C TYR A 207 -0.23 -0.22 1.56
N GLY A 208 0.83 0.43 1.07
CA GLY A 208 2.15 -0.16 0.88
C GLY A 208 2.90 -0.53 2.17
N ALA A 209 2.35 -0.20 3.34
CA ALA A 209 2.99 -0.44 4.63
C ALA A 209 3.24 -1.93 4.89
N GLN A 210 2.35 -2.79 4.37
CA GLN A 210 2.50 -4.25 4.45
C GLN A 210 3.75 -4.76 3.75
N ILE A 211 4.02 -4.26 2.54
CA ILE A 211 5.24 -4.59 1.78
C ILE A 211 6.48 -4.03 2.48
N ALA A 212 6.40 -2.79 2.98
CA ALA A 212 7.51 -2.16 3.69
C ALA A 212 7.90 -2.96 4.94
N LEU A 213 6.90 -3.39 5.73
CA LEU A 213 7.13 -4.18 6.93
C LEU A 213 7.68 -5.56 6.58
N HIS A 214 7.13 -6.22 5.55
CA HIS A 214 7.61 -7.52 5.10
C HIS A 214 9.10 -7.46 4.69
N GLU A 215 9.45 -6.55 3.78
CA GLU A 215 10.85 -6.31 3.37
C GLU A 215 11.76 -6.00 4.56
N SER A 216 11.30 -5.13 5.47
CA SER A 216 12.06 -4.74 6.65
C SER A 216 12.29 -5.91 7.62
N ILE A 217 11.30 -6.77 7.85
CA ILE A 217 11.47 -7.94 8.72
C ILE A 217 12.45 -8.93 8.07
N LEU A 218 12.34 -9.16 6.76
CA LEU A 218 13.24 -10.08 6.04
C LEU A 218 14.71 -9.67 6.13
N ALA A 219 15.00 -8.36 6.10
CA ALA A 219 16.34 -7.80 6.22
C ALA A 219 16.77 -7.48 7.67
N SER A 220 15.92 -7.74 8.67
CA SER A 220 16.15 -7.32 10.06
C SER A 220 17.01 -8.31 10.84
N PRO A 221 17.89 -7.85 11.75
CA PRO A 221 18.60 -8.72 12.70
C PRO A 221 17.68 -9.38 13.74
N HIS A 222 16.40 -9.01 13.76
CA HIS A 222 15.36 -9.67 14.57
C HIS A 222 14.80 -10.93 13.91
N ARG A 223 15.03 -11.14 12.60
CA ARG A 223 14.51 -12.34 11.92
C ARG A 223 15.26 -13.59 12.36
N THR A 224 14.50 -14.67 12.58
CA THR A 224 15.06 -16.01 12.77
C THR A 224 14.51 -16.99 11.73
N LEU A 225 15.35 -17.94 11.33
CA LEU A 225 14.99 -19.08 10.49
C LEU A 225 14.62 -20.33 11.33
N ASN A 226 14.78 -20.26 12.65
CA ASN A 226 14.41 -21.34 13.56
C ASN A 226 13.18 -20.91 14.36
N GLY A 227 12.02 -21.51 14.04
CA GLY A 227 10.77 -21.21 14.73
C GLY A 227 10.72 -21.67 16.19
N ASP A 228 11.59 -22.59 16.62
CA ASP A 228 11.59 -23.06 18.02
C ASP A 228 12.05 -21.99 19.02
N GLU A 229 12.95 -21.10 18.59
CA GLU A 229 13.51 -20.00 19.39
C GLU A 229 12.78 -18.66 19.19
N ALA A 230 11.81 -18.61 18.27
CA ALA A 230 11.09 -17.39 17.94
C ALA A 230 10.22 -16.90 19.10
N ASP A 231 10.19 -15.58 19.30
CA ASP A 231 9.30 -14.91 20.25
C ASP A 231 7.94 -14.59 19.60
N TYR A 232 7.96 -14.29 18.30
CA TYR A 232 6.78 -13.98 17.50
C TYR A 232 6.86 -14.64 16.11
N PHE A 233 5.70 -14.83 15.50
CA PHE A 233 5.55 -15.38 14.16
C PHE A 233 4.83 -14.40 13.24
N TYR A 234 5.52 -13.88 12.23
CA TYR A 234 4.91 -13.01 11.23
C TYR A 234 4.37 -13.82 10.05
N VAL A 235 3.12 -13.56 9.68
CA VAL A 235 2.45 -14.23 8.56
C VAL A 235 2.33 -13.28 7.37
N PRO A 236 3.09 -13.49 6.27
CA PRO A 236 3.20 -12.53 5.17
C PRO A 236 2.08 -12.63 4.13
N VAL A 237 0.81 -12.57 4.54
CA VAL A 237 -0.32 -12.50 3.60
C VAL A 237 -0.44 -11.09 3.04
N LEU A 238 -0.44 -10.93 1.71
CA LEU A 238 -0.49 -9.61 1.05
C LEU A 238 -1.93 -9.15 0.72
N ASP A 239 -2.73 -8.89 1.74
CA ASP A 239 -4.15 -8.54 1.58
C ASP A 239 -4.43 -7.28 0.76
N SER A 240 -3.65 -6.22 0.95
CA SER A 240 -3.79 -4.98 0.19
C SER A 240 -3.58 -5.21 -1.30
N CYS A 241 -2.65 -6.12 -1.64
CA CYS A 241 -2.46 -6.51 -3.01
C CYS A 241 -3.64 -7.33 -3.52
N LEU A 242 -4.09 -8.32 -2.76
CA LEU A 242 -5.26 -9.12 -3.13
C LEU A 242 -6.50 -8.25 -3.38
N ILE A 243 -6.78 -7.29 -2.50
CA ILE A 243 -7.93 -6.37 -2.63
C ILE A 243 -7.78 -5.53 -3.89
N THR A 244 -6.62 -4.91 -4.11
CA THR A 244 -6.34 -4.13 -5.32
C THR A 244 -6.52 -4.99 -6.59
N ARG A 245 -6.08 -6.25 -6.53
CA ARG A 245 -6.11 -7.19 -7.66
C ARG A 245 -7.45 -7.86 -7.89
N SER A 246 -8.33 -7.90 -6.89
CA SER A 246 -9.64 -8.54 -7.01
C SER A 246 -10.53 -7.87 -8.06
N ASP A 247 -10.26 -6.61 -8.42
CA ASP A 247 -10.96 -5.89 -9.49
C ASP A 247 -10.39 -6.21 -10.88
N ASP A 248 -9.10 -6.49 -10.97
CA ASP A 248 -8.35 -6.52 -12.24
C ASP A 248 -7.94 -7.94 -12.69
N ALA A 249 -8.06 -8.95 -11.82
CA ALA A 249 -7.53 -10.29 -12.04
C ALA A 249 -8.64 -11.34 -12.18
N PRO A 250 -9.01 -11.76 -13.41
CA PRO A 250 -10.10 -12.71 -13.63
C PRO A 250 -9.84 -14.13 -13.10
N HIS A 251 -8.60 -14.46 -12.71
CA HIS A 251 -8.26 -15.75 -12.07
C HIS A 251 -8.40 -15.71 -10.55
N LEU A 252 -8.46 -14.53 -9.94
CA LEU A 252 -8.74 -14.32 -8.51
C LEU A 252 -10.26 -14.23 -8.28
N LEU A 253 -11.03 -15.11 -8.94
CA LEU A 253 -12.49 -15.04 -9.02
C LEU A 253 -13.12 -14.84 -7.64
N LEU A 254 -13.70 -13.65 -7.44
CA LEU A 254 -14.56 -13.40 -6.28
C LEU A 254 -15.69 -14.44 -6.25
N PRO A 255 -15.94 -15.09 -5.10
CA PRO A 255 -17.10 -15.96 -4.94
C PRO A 255 -18.36 -15.24 -5.42
N ARG A 256 -19.13 -15.89 -6.30
CA ARG A 256 -20.28 -15.28 -7.00
C ARG A 256 -21.31 -14.71 -6.04
N ASP A 257 -21.36 -15.25 -4.83
CA ASP A 257 -22.42 -15.09 -3.84
C ASP A 257 -22.28 -13.79 -3.04
N LEU A 258 -21.04 -13.32 -2.81
CA LEU A 258 -20.78 -12.15 -1.97
C LEU A 258 -20.00 -11.01 -2.64
N ARG A 259 -19.37 -11.21 -3.82
CA ARG A 259 -18.66 -10.20 -4.66
C ARG A 259 -18.02 -9.02 -3.90
N ARG A 260 -17.44 -9.28 -2.73
CA ARG A 260 -16.83 -8.30 -1.83
C ARG A 260 -15.36 -8.61 -1.67
N ARG A 261 -14.52 -7.59 -1.86
CA ARG A 261 -13.06 -7.70 -1.73
C ARG A 261 -12.66 -8.03 -0.30
N SER A 262 -13.35 -7.46 0.70
CA SER A 262 -13.14 -7.78 2.12
C SER A 262 -13.48 -9.23 2.46
N TYR A 263 -14.53 -9.81 1.86
CA TYR A 263 -14.85 -11.24 2.03
C TYR A 263 -13.78 -12.13 1.40
N HIS A 264 -13.28 -11.74 0.23
CA HIS A 264 -12.20 -12.46 -0.42
C HIS A 264 -10.91 -12.44 0.39
N ALA A 265 -10.53 -11.27 0.93
CA ALA A 265 -9.40 -11.13 1.83
C ALA A 265 -9.55 -12.00 3.09
N LEU A 266 -10.74 -12.04 3.70
CA LEU A 266 -11.04 -12.96 4.81
C LEU A 266 -10.74 -14.41 4.46
N GLU A 267 -11.27 -14.91 3.34
CA GLU A 267 -11.07 -16.30 2.92
C GLU A 267 -9.58 -16.59 2.67
N TYR A 268 -8.84 -15.61 2.18
CA TYR A 268 -7.41 -15.71 1.96
C TYR A 268 -6.62 -15.89 3.27
N TYR A 269 -6.91 -15.06 4.27
CA TYR A 269 -6.36 -15.22 5.61
C TYR A 269 -6.72 -16.57 6.23
N ARG A 270 -7.97 -17.02 6.04
CA ARG A 270 -8.45 -18.33 6.54
C ARG A 270 -7.70 -19.48 5.88
N MET A 271 -7.43 -19.40 4.58
CA MET A 271 -6.64 -20.40 3.85
C MET A 271 -5.18 -20.43 4.32
N ALA A 272 -4.55 -19.27 4.50
CA ALA A 272 -3.18 -19.18 5.03
C ALA A 272 -3.08 -19.75 6.45
N HIS A 273 -4.06 -19.44 7.30
CA HIS A 273 -4.20 -20.06 8.63
C HIS A 273 -4.32 -21.58 8.55
N GLY A 274 -5.19 -22.10 7.67
CA GLY A 274 -5.36 -23.53 7.47
C GLY A 274 -4.06 -24.23 7.05
N HIS A 275 -3.30 -23.61 6.14
CA HIS A 275 -1.98 -24.10 5.76
C HIS A 275 -1.00 -24.10 6.96
N ILE A 276 -0.90 -22.99 7.68
CA ILE A 276 0.00 -22.85 8.83
C ILE A 276 -0.32 -23.89 9.91
N ALA A 277 -1.59 -24.04 10.27
CA ALA A 277 -2.03 -24.95 11.32
C ALA A 277 -1.81 -26.43 10.95
N GLN A 278 -1.75 -26.77 9.66
CA GLN A 278 -1.50 -28.13 9.17
C GLN A 278 -0.02 -28.45 8.98
N GLN A 279 0.76 -27.50 8.45
CA GLN A 279 2.15 -27.75 8.04
C GLN A 279 3.17 -27.40 9.12
N TYR A 280 2.83 -26.52 10.07
CA TYR A 280 3.78 -26.02 11.06
C TYR A 280 3.33 -26.32 12.50
N PRO A 281 4.25 -26.71 13.39
CA PRO A 281 3.90 -27.07 14.77
C PRO A 281 3.64 -25.85 15.68
N TYR A 282 3.95 -24.64 15.20
CA TYR A 282 4.03 -23.45 16.06
C TYR A 282 2.67 -22.85 16.44
N TRP A 283 1.66 -22.92 15.55
CA TRP A 283 0.35 -22.33 15.79
C TRP A 283 -0.32 -22.83 17.08
N ASN A 284 -0.28 -24.14 17.30
CA ASN A 284 -0.95 -24.78 18.43
C ASN A 284 -0.28 -24.52 19.78
N ARG A 285 0.97 -24.02 19.82
CA ARG A 285 1.71 -23.72 21.07
C ARG A 285 0.98 -22.67 21.90
N THR A 286 0.45 -21.65 21.25
CA THR A 286 -0.26 -20.55 21.91
C THR A 286 -1.69 -20.37 21.40
N SER A 287 -2.13 -21.19 20.45
CA SER A 287 -3.36 -20.97 19.68
C SER A 287 -3.36 -19.60 18.98
N GLY A 288 -2.23 -19.23 18.37
CA GLY A 288 -2.06 -18.02 17.57
C GLY A 288 -1.71 -16.73 18.33
N ARG A 289 -1.57 -16.74 19.66
CA ARG A 289 -1.37 -15.50 20.44
C ARG A 289 -0.01 -14.81 20.18
N ASP A 290 0.98 -15.56 19.72
CA ASP A 290 2.30 -15.08 19.31
C ASP A 290 2.41 -14.84 17.80
N HIS A 291 1.30 -14.96 17.06
CA HIS A 291 1.23 -14.68 15.63
C HIS A 291 0.86 -13.23 15.36
N ILE A 292 1.42 -12.68 14.30
CA ILE A 292 1.23 -11.31 13.85
C ILE A 292 0.67 -11.33 12.43
N TRP A 293 -0.47 -10.68 12.24
CA TRP A 293 -1.16 -10.54 10.95
C TRP A 293 -1.34 -9.06 10.63
N PHE A 294 -1.13 -8.66 9.38
CA PHE A 294 -1.19 -7.25 9.00
C PHE A 294 -2.34 -6.95 8.03
N PHE A 295 -3.38 -6.31 8.55
CA PHE A 295 -4.50 -5.77 7.80
C PHE A 295 -4.26 -4.32 7.38
N SER A 296 -3.65 -4.15 6.21
CA SER A 296 -3.19 -2.84 5.75
C SER A 296 -4.22 -2.06 4.94
N TRP A 297 -5.41 -2.61 4.70
CA TRP A 297 -6.49 -1.91 3.97
C TRP A 297 -7.36 -1.03 4.88
N ASP A 298 -8.14 -0.11 4.29
CA ASP A 298 -8.93 0.93 4.97
C ASP A 298 -9.57 0.52 6.31
N GLU A 299 -10.37 -0.56 6.29
CA GLU A 299 -11.15 -1.00 7.44
C GLU A 299 -10.42 -1.99 8.36
N GLY A 300 -9.10 -2.15 8.18
CA GLY A 300 -8.22 -2.94 9.04
C GLY A 300 -8.73 -4.37 9.28
N ALA A 301 -8.57 -4.87 10.51
CA ALA A 301 -8.94 -6.23 10.89
C ALA A 301 -10.45 -6.42 11.14
N CYS A 302 -11.32 -5.54 10.61
CA CYS A 302 -12.76 -5.77 10.66
C CYS A 302 -13.10 -7.12 10.02
N TYR A 303 -12.74 -7.34 8.76
CA TYR A 303 -13.05 -8.60 8.08
C TYR A 303 -12.11 -9.75 8.45
N ALA A 304 -11.36 -9.68 9.56
CA ALA A 304 -10.50 -10.78 9.97
C ALA A 304 -11.32 -12.08 10.22
N PRO A 305 -10.84 -13.25 9.80
CA PRO A 305 -11.50 -14.51 10.11
C PRO A 305 -11.38 -14.84 11.60
N LYS A 306 -12.42 -15.51 12.14
CA LYS A 306 -12.50 -15.83 13.57
C LYS A 306 -11.32 -16.69 14.05
N GLU A 307 -10.77 -17.52 13.16
CA GLU A 307 -9.71 -18.47 13.44
C GLU A 307 -8.42 -17.77 13.92
N ILE A 308 -8.13 -16.60 13.36
CA ILE A 308 -6.88 -15.88 13.65
C ILE A 308 -7.05 -14.78 14.69
N TRP A 309 -8.28 -14.46 15.11
CA TRP A 309 -8.55 -13.28 15.94
C TRP A 309 -7.79 -13.21 17.28
N LYS A 310 -7.39 -14.36 17.84
CA LYS A 310 -6.57 -14.43 19.07
C LYS A 310 -5.16 -13.88 18.91
N SER A 311 -4.71 -13.73 17.66
CA SER A 311 -3.39 -13.22 17.28
C SER A 311 -3.31 -11.69 17.43
N MET A 312 -2.11 -11.16 17.32
CA MET A 312 -1.86 -9.72 17.20
C MET A 312 -2.22 -9.24 15.80
N MET A 313 -3.08 -8.23 15.72
CA MET A 313 -3.43 -7.55 14.48
C MET A 313 -2.64 -6.25 14.37
N LEU A 314 -1.91 -6.11 13.28
CA LEU A 314 -1.41 -4.83 12.80
C LEU A 314 -2.47 -4.25 11.88
N VAL A 315 -2.88 -3.01 12.13
CA VAL A 315 -3.95 -2.35 11.37
C VAL A 315 -3.58 -0.89 11.10
N HIS A 316 -4.19 -0.24 10.11
CA HIS A 316 -4.19 1.23 10.05
C HIS A 316 -5.37 1.86 10.78
N TRP A 317 -6.38 1.05 11.17
CA TRP A 317 -7.62 1.56 11.75
C TRP A 317 -7.94 0.93 13.11
N GLY A 318 -7.81 1.71 14.19
CA GLY A 318 -8.09 1.27 15.56
C GLY A 318 -9.57 1.28 15.97
N ASN A 319 -10.47 0.74 15.13
CA ASN A 319 -11.91 0.71 15.45
C ASN A 319 -12.28 -0.43 16.44
N THR A 320 -12.67 -0.08 17.67
CA THR A 320 -13.06 -1.05 18.71
C THR A 320 -14.49 -1.59 18.57
N ASN A 321 -15.23 -1.26 17.50
CA ASN A 321 -16.66 -1.58 17.30
C ASN A 321 -17.61 -1.06 18.39
N THR A 322 -17.14 -0.31 19.39
CA THR A 322 -18.00 0.27 20.43
C THR A 322 -18.92 1.35 19.89
N LYS A 323 -18.44 2.11 18.89
CA LYS A 323 -19.14 3.28 18.34
C LYS A 323 -19.40 3.19 16.84
N HIS A 324 -18.59 2.42 16.10
CA HIS A 324 -18.76 2.10 14.68
C HIS A 324 -18.96 0.60 14.52
N LYS A 325 -20.22 0.16 14.61
CA LYS A 325 -20.61 -1.27 14.52
C LYS A 325 -20.81 -1.75 13.09
N ASN A 326 -20.79 -0.82 12.14
CA ASN A 326 -20.98 -1.06 10.71
C ASN A 326 -19.80 -0.46 9.96
N SER A 327 -19.59 -0.95 8.75
CA SER A 327 -18.64 -0.47 7.77
C SER A 327 -18.87 1.00 7.46
N THR A 328 -17.76 1.75 7.42
CA THR A 328 -17.70 3.19 7.17
C THR A 328 -17.17 3.54 5.77
N THR A 329 -16.84 2.52 4.98
CA THR A 329 -16.33 2.72 3.62
C THR A 329 -17.41 3.28 2.68
N ALA A 330 -17.02 4.23 1.84
CA ALA A 330 -17.82 4.64 0.69
C ALA A 330 -17.73 3.66 -0.49
N TYR A 331 -16.85 2.66 -0.43
CA TYR A 331 -16.65 1.67 -1.50
C TYR A 331 -17.41 0.37 -1.22
N TRP A 332 -18.54 0.17 -1.91
CA TRP A 332 -19.48 -0.92 -1.62
C TRP A 332 -18.86 -2.33 -1.61
N ALA A 333 -17.83 -2.60 -2.42
CA ALA A 333 -17.20 -3.92 -2.46
C ALA A 333 -16.28 -4.18 -1.25
N ASP A 334 -15.92 -3.15 -0.49
CA ASP A 334 -15.11 -3.26 0.74
C ASP A 334 -15.97 -3.41 1.98
N ASN A 335 -17.28 -3.18 1.85
CA ASN A 335 -18.18 -3.24 2.98
C ASN A 335 -18.17 -4.65 3.60
N TRP A 336 -17.97 -4.73 4.91
CA TRP A 336 -17.89 -5.99 5.65
C TRP A 336 -19.16 -6.38 6.40
N ASP A 337 -20.20 -5.54 6.41
CA ASP A 337 -21.42 -5.74 7.23
C ASP A 337 -22.11 -7.07 6.96
N ASP A 338 -22.11 -7.48 5.69
CA ASP A 338 -22.79 -8.69 5.22
C ASP A 338 -21.88 -9.94 5.27
N ILE A 339 -20.67 -9.83 5.81
CA ILE A 339 -19.80 -10.99 6.01
C ILE A 339 -20.41 -11.86 7.13
N PRO A 340 -20.71 -13.15 6.88
CA PRO A 340 -21.35 -14.02 7.87
C PRO A 340 -20.55 -14.14 9.17
N LEU A 341 -21.25 -14.10 10.31
CA LEU A 341 -20.63 -14.21 11.64
C LEU A 341 -19.96 -15.57 11.88
N ASP A 342 -20.37 -16.63 11.19
CA ASP A 342 -19.69 -17.92 11.27
C ASP A 342 -18.31 -17.90 10.59
N LYS A 343 -18.04 -16.92 9.71
CA LYS A 343 -16.75 -16.71 9.05
C LYS A 343 -15.87 -15.74 9.83
N ARG A 344 -16.36 -14.52 10.04
CA ARG A 344 -15.63 -13.46 10.75
C ARG A 344 -15.59 -13.70 12.26
N GLY A 345 -16.65 -14.23 12.84
CA GLY A 345 -16.81 -14.29 14.29
C GLY A 345 -17.36 -13.00 14.88
N ASN A 346 -17.72 -13.05 16.16
CA ASN A 346 -18.24 -11.90 16.91
C ASN A 346 -17.12 -11.20 17.69
N HIS A 347 -16.23 -10.52 16.98
CA HIS A 347 -15.10 -9.79 17.55
C HIS A 347 -15.08 -8.31 17.12
N PRO A 348 -14.46 -7.41 17.91
CA PRO A 348 -14.25 -6.02 17.48
C PRO A 348 -13.26 -5.95 16.31
N CYS A 349 -13.15 -4.85 15.58
CA CYS A 349 -12.11 -4.73 14.55
C CYS A 349 -10.71 -4.48 15.12
N PHE A 350 -10.62 -4.06 16.39
CA PHE A 350 -9.38 -3.73 17.08
C PHE A 350 -9.53 -3.95 18.58
N ASP A 351 -8.57 -4.65 19.20
CA ASP A 351 -8.43 -4.78 20.65
C ASP A 351 -7.16 -4.04 21.12
N PRO A 352 -7.28 -2.91 21.84
CA PRO A 352 -6.14 -2.09 22.26
C PRO A 352 -5.19 -2.81 23.23
N ARG A 353 -5.57 -3.97 23.77
CA ARG A 353 -4.71 -4.76 24.66
C ARG A 353 -3.71 -5.65 23.93
N LYS A 354 -3.95 -5.94 22.65
CA LYS A 354 -3.11 -6.86 21.85
C LYS A 354 -2.74 -6.34 20.47
N ASP A 355 -3.52 -5.44 19.89
CA ASP A 355 -3.37 -4.98 18.52
C ASP A 355 -2.62 -3.65 18.44
N LEU A 356 -1.97 -3.39 17.30
CA LEU A 356 -1.19 -2.18 17.07
C LEU A 356 -1.68 -1.44 15.83
N VAL A 357 -1.77 -0.11 15.95
CA VAL A 357 -2.02 0.77 14.80
C VAL A 357 -0.68 1.18 14.20
N LEU A 358 -0.48 0.86 12.92
CA LEU A 358 0.70 1.26 12.16
C LEU A 358 0.39 2.43 11.21
N PRO A 359 1.39 3.26 10.90
CA PRO A 359 1.23 4.34 9.93
C PRO A 359 1.13 3.81 8.50
N ALA A 360 0.41 4.55 7.64
CA ALA A 360 0.33 4.23 6.22
C ALA A 360 1.69 4.43 5.51
N TRP A 361 1.86 3.83 4.33
CA TRP A 361 3.07 4.06 3.55
C TRP A 361 3.14 5.50 3.04
N LYS A 362 4.35 6.05 3.10
CA LYS A 362 4.67 7.39 2.61
C LYS A 362 5.92 7.32 1.77
N GLU A 363 5.86 8.00 0.62
CA GLU A 363 7.05 8.20 -0.19
C GLU A 363 8.15 8.86 0.69
N PRO A 364 9.38 8.33 0.68
CA PRO A 364 10.49 8.99 1.34
C PRO A 364 10.71 10.38 0.74
N ASN A 365 10.51 11.44 1.55
CA ASN A 365 10.81 12.82 1.17
C ASN A 365 12.08 13.32 1.88
N PRO A 366 13.25 13.24 1.24
CA PRO A 366 14.50 13.71 1.84
C PRO A 366 14.52 15.23 2.06
N GLY A 367 13.78 16.00 1.26
CA GLY A 367 13.71 17.46 1.39
C GLY A 367 13.14 17.91 2.73
N ALA A 368 12.06 17.28 3.19
CA ALA A 368 11.49 17.55 4.52
C ALA A 368 12.49 17.24 5.66
N ILE A 369 13.28 16.18 5.49
CA ILE A 369 14.33 15.76 6.43
C ILE A 369 15.49 16.77 6.46
N TRP A 370 16.00 17.17 5.30
CA TRP A 370 17.12 18.10 5.20
C TRP A 370 16.78 19.50 5.68
N LEU A 371 15.57 19.99 5.34
CA LEU A 371 15.09 21.30 5.76
C LEU A 371 14.68 21.35 7.24
N LYS A 372 14.64 20.20 7.92
CA LYS A 372 14.23 20.07 9.34
C LYS A 372 12.94 20.83 9.63
N LEU A 373 11.95 20.68 8.75
CA LEU A 373 10.71 21.46 8.81
C LEU A 373 9.97 21.30 10.15
N TRP A 374 10.09 20.14 10.81
CA TRP A 374 9.58 19.92 12.17
C TRP A 374 10.17 20.85 13.23
N ALA A 375 11.40 21.34 13.03
CA ALA A 375 12.08 22.23 13.96
C ALA A 375 11.72 23.71 13.75
N ARG A 376 10.81 24.03 12.81
CA ARG A 376 10.41 25.42 12.55
C ARG A 376 9.79 26.05 13.82
N PRO A 377 10.32 27.20 14.29
CA PRO A 377 9.80 27.87 15.48
C PRO A 377 8.33 28.27 15.34
N ARG A 378 7.60 28.26 16.45
CA ARG A 378 6.18 28.61 16.48
C ARG A 378 5.88 30.01 15.93
N ASN A 379 6.75 30.99 16.19
CA ASN A 379 6.58 32.37 15.68
C ASN A 379 6.62 32.47 14.14
N ASN A 380 7.17 31.45 13.47
CA ASN A 380 7.25 31.39 12.01
C ASN A 380 6.13 30.55 11.39
N ARG A 381 5.13 30.12 12.20
CA ARG A 381 3.96 29.37 11.76
C ARG A 381 2.78 30.33 11.64
N THR A 382 2.54 30.83 10.43
CA THR A 382 1.56 31.89 10.13
C THR A 382 0.13 31.37 9.99
N THR A 383 -0.03 30.07 9.71
CA THR A 383 -1.35 29.45 9.52
C THR A 383 -1.78 28.79 10.83
N LEU A 384 -2.95 29.14 11.33
CA LEU A 384 -3.50 28.52 12.54
C LEU A 384 -3.89 27.06 12.26
N PHE A 385 -4.71 26.82 11.23
CA PHE A 385 -5.21 25.49 10.89
C PHE A 385 -5.09 25.20 9.40
N TYR A 386 -4.61 23.99 9.06
CA TYR A 386 -4.45 23.54 7.69
C TYR A 386 -5.09 22.18 7.43
N PHE A 387 -5.87 22.07 6.36
CA PHE A 387 -6.35 20.82 5.81
C PHE A 387 -6.40 20.86 4.28
N ASN A 388 -5.75 19.88 3.66
CA ASN A 388 -5.81 19.66 2.22
C ASN A 388 -6.30 18.24 1.91
N GLY A 389 -7.39 18.12 1.17
CA GLY A 389 -7.94 16.83 0.77
C GLY A 389 -9.30 16.92 0.10
N ASN A 390 -9.84 15.78 -0.30
CA ASN A 390 -11.17 15.73 -0.93
C ASN A 390 -12.25 16.26 0.03
N LEU A 391 -12.98 17.29 -0.40
CA LEU A 391 -14.00 18.00 0.40
C LEU A 391 -15.45 17.59 0.03
N GLY A 392 -15.60 16.55 -0.80
CA GLY A 392 -16.89 16.01 -1.24
C GLY A 392 -17.50 16.73 -2.45
N SER A 393 -18.73 16.33 -2.79
CA SER A 393 -19.43 16.63 -4.05
C SER A 393 -19.62 18.12 -4.36
N ALA A 394 -19.56 19.00 -3.35
CA ALA A 394 -19.64 20.44 -3.48
C ALA A 394 -18.43 21.06 -4.24
N TYR A 395 -17.32 20.33 -4.37
CA TYR A 395 -16.08 20.78 -5.00
C TYR A 395 -15.79 20.02 -6.30
N GLU A 396 -14.98 20.62 -7.17
CA GLU A 396 -14.55 20.00 -8.43
C GLU A 396 -13.69 18.75 -8.16
N GLY A 397 -13.97 17.66 -8.88
CA GLY A 397 -13.31 16.36 -8.63
C GLY A 397 -13.57 15.76 -7.24
N GLY A 398 -14.47 16.36 -6.45
CA GLY A 398 -14.87 15.87 -5.13
C GLY A 398 -15.67 14.57 -5.23
N ARG A 399 -15.53 13.71 -4.22
CA ARG A 399 -16.26 12.43 -4.19
C ARG A 399 -17.77 12.66 -4.09
N PRO A 400 -18.60 11.95 -4.89
CA PRO A 400 -20.04 12.14 -4.89
C PRO A 400 -20.72 11.61 -3.62
N GLU A 401 -20.09 10.67 -2.90
CA GLU A 401 -20.68 10.03 -1.73
C GLU A 401 -20.69 10.96 -0.52
N ASP A 402 -21.88 11.30 -0.03
CA ASP A 402 -22.04 12.14 1.17
C ASP A 402 -21.56 11.43 2.45
N THR A 403 -21.44 10.10 2.42
CA THR A 403 -20.91 9.26 3.50
C THR A 403 -19.39 9.28 3.59
N TYR A 404 -18.67 9.72 2.56
CA TYR A 404 -17.21 9.78 2.55
C TYR A 404 -16.69 10.58 3.76
N SER A 405 -15.64 10.07 4.44
CA SER A 405 -15.12 10.68 5.67
C SER A 405 -16.18 10.84 6.78
N MET A 406 -17.24 10.03 6.76
CA MET A 406 -18.40 10.15 7.65
C MET A 406 -19.04 11.56 7.62
N GLY A 407 -18.94 12.26 6.49
CA GLY A 407 -19.44 13.63 6.34
C GLY A 407 -18.61 14.71 7.05
N ILE A 408 -17.46 14.37 7.64
CA ILE A 408 -16.65 15.30 8.45
C ILE A 408 -15.98 16.36 7.56
N ARG A 409 -15.35 15.94 6.45
CA ARG A 409 -14.64 16.84 5.52
C ARG A 409 -15.59 17.83 4.84
N GLN A 410 -16.77 17.37 4.49
CA GLN A 410 -17.84 18.15 3.85
C GLN A 410 -18.32 19.25 4.80
N LYS A 411 -18.53 18.92 6.09
CA LYS A 411 -18.89 19.90 7.11
C LYS A 411 -17.76 20.88 7.43
N LEU A 412 -16.51 20.39 7.50
CA LEU A 412 -15.35 21.27 7.65
C LEU A 412 -15.27 22.27 6.48
N ALA A 413 -15.50 21.82 5.26
CA ALA A 413 -15.48 22.68 4.08
C ALA A 413 -16.62 23.70 4.07
N ALA A 414 -17.84 23.28 4.44
CA ALA A 414 -18.99 24.19 4.53
C ALA A 414 -18.78 25.31 5.58
N GLU A 415 -18.07 25.01 6.66
CA GLU A 415 -17.79 25.99 7.72
C GLU A 415 -16.52 26.81 7.45
N PHE A 416 -15.41 26.20 7.03
CA PHE A 416 -14.09 26.84 6.98
C PHE A 416 -13.41 26.79 5.61
N GLY A 417 -14.09 26.36 4.55
CA GLY A 417 -13.55 26.25 3.20
C GLY A 417 -12.88 27.53 2.72
N SER A 418 -11.59 27.45 2.39
CA SER A 418 -10.78 28.58 1.90
C SER A 418 -10.73 28.65 0.37
N THR A 419 -11.28 27.65 -0.30
CA THR A 419 -11.42 27.60 -1.77
C THR A 419 -12.90 27.69 -2.13
N PRO A 420 -13.28 28.43 -3.19
CA PRO A 420 -14.66 28.46 -3.64
C PRO A 420 -15.18 27.07 -4.01
N ASN A 421 -16.42 26.78 -3.60
CA ASN A 421 -17.15 25.61 -4.07
C ASN A 421 -17.69 25.81 -5.51
N LYS A 422 -18.40 24.84 -6.07
CA LYS A 422 -19.02 24.92 -7.41
C LYS A 422 -19.99 26.10 -7.59
N GLN A 423 -20.48 26.68 -6.49
CA GLN A 423 -21.35 27.87 -6.49
C GLN A 423 -20.58 29.18 -6.24
N GLY A 424 -19.24 29.14 -6.24
CA GLY A 424 -18.39 30.31 -6.02
C GLY A 424 -18.34 30.80 -4.58
N ARG A 425 -18.76 30.00 -3.59
CA ARG A 425 -18.85 30.42 -2.18
C ARG A 425 -17.72 29.82 -1.33
N LEU A 426 -17.19 30.63 -0.42
CA LEU A 426 -16.29 30.20 0.66
C LEU A 426 -17.08 29.63 1.85
N GLY A 427 -16.36 29.03 2.82
CA GLY A 427 -16.94 28.57 4.07
C GLY A 427 -17.55 29.71 4.90
N ARG A 428 -18.60 29.39 5.67
CA ARG A 428 -19.36 30.37 6.48
C ARG A 428 -18.51 31.20 7.45
N GLN A 429 -17.46 30.59 7.98
CA GLN A 429 -16.51 31.11 8.96
C GLN A 429 -15.10 31.12 8.38
N HIS A 430 -14.96 31.39 7.08
CA HIS A 430 -13.65 31.54 6.46
C HIS A 430 -12.80 32.58 7.21
N ALA A 431 -11.54 32.23 7.47
CA ALA A 431 -10.56 33.07 8.12
C ALA A 431 -9.22 32.98 7.37
N ALA A 432 -8.46 34.07 7.34
CA ALA A 432 -7.22 34.17 6.56
C ALA A 432 -6.10 33.24 7.07
N ASP A 433 -6.09 32.94 8.36
CA ASP A 433 -5.17 32.02 9.02
C ASP A 433 -5.67 30.56 9.03
N VAL A 434 -6.79 30.27 8.37
CA VAL A 434 -7.36 28.92 8.23
C VAL A 434 -7.37 28.53 6.76
N THR A 435 -6.71 27.41 6.44
CA THR A 435 -6.65 26.86 5.08
C THR A 435 -7.36 25.51 5.03
N VAL A 436 -8.51 25.46 4.35
CA VAL A 436 -9.24 24.23 4.02
C VAL A 436 -9.46 24.18 2.51
N THR A 437 -8.75 23.29 1.82
CA THR A 437 -8.76 23.22 0.35
C THR A 437 -8.77 21.79 -0.18
N TYR A 438 -9.25 21.64 -1.42
CA TYR A 438 -9.15 20.42 -2.21
C TYR A 438 -8.06 20.49 -3.28
N LEU A 439 -7.47 21.67 -3.50
CA LEU A 439 -6.47 21.90 -4.52
C LEU A 439 -5.13 21.33 -4.08
N ARG A 440 -4.55 20.49 -4.93
CA ARG A 440 -3.20 19.96 -4.71
C ARG A 440 -2.17 21.08 -4.86
N THR A 441 -1.11 21.00 -4.07
CA THR A 441 0.00 21.97 -4.04
C THR A 441 1.32 21.20 -4.09
N GLU A 442 2.31 21.72 -4.80
CA GLU A 442 3.67 21.19 -4.79
C GLU A 442 4.40 21.53 -3.48
N LYS A 443 3.91 22.52 -2.73
CA LYS A 443 4.49 23.00 -1.45
C LYS A 443 3.80 22.40 -0.23
N TYR A 444 3.15 21.25 -0.38
CA TYR A 444 2.33 20.63 0.66
C TYR A 444 3.04 20.53 2.02
N TYR A 445 4.28 20.05 2.03
CA TYR A 445 5.04 19.90 3.27
C TYR A 445 5.47 21.23 3.89
N GLU A 446 5.77 22.25 3.08
CA GLU A 446 6.08 23.60 3.56
C GLU A 446 4.86 24.27 4.19
N GLU A 447 3.67 24.07 3.59
CA GLU A 447 2.39 24.57 4.09
C GLU A 447 2.01 23.90 5.42
N LEU A 448 2.21 22.59 5.56
CA LEU A 448 2.09 21.89 6.84
C LEU A 448 3.09 22.47 7.87
N ALA A 449 4.34 22.71 7.46
CA ALA A 449 5.36 23.26 8.34
C ALA A 449 5.10 24.71 8.77
N SER A 450 4.41 25.52 7.95
CA SER A 450 3.96 26.86 8.31
C SER A 450 2.69 26.88 9.15
N SER A 451 2.10 25.71 9.43
CA SER A 451 0.85 25.60 10.16
C SER A 451 1.07 25.18 11.61
N VAL A 452 0.25 25.72 12.53
CA VAL A 452 0.27 25.33 13.95
C VAL A 452 -0.48 24.00 14.12
N PHE A 453 -1.69 23.92 13.58
CA PHE A 453 -2.56 22.76 13.66
C PHE A 453 -2.88 22.18 12.28
N CYS A 454 -2.86 20.86 12.14
CA CYS A 454 -3.13 20.19 10.87
C CYS A 454 -4.24 19.15 11.02
N GLY A 455 -5.25 19.24 10.16
CA GLY A 455 -6.42 18.36 10.19
C GLY A 455 -6.07 16.92 9.80
N VAL A 456 -6.29 15.99 10.74
CA VAL A 456 -6.17 14.54 10.51
C VAL A 456 -7.58 13.97 10.48
N LEU A 457 -8.17 13.97 9.28
CA LEU A 457 -9.56 13.58 9.03
C LEU A 457 -9.64 12.25 8.29
N PRO A 458 -10.53 11.33 8.68
CA PRO A 458 -10.63 10.01 8.07
C PRO A 458 -10.98 10.09 6.58
N GLY A 459 -10.59 9.07 5.81
CA GLY A 459 -11.16 8.79 4.49
C GLY A 459 -12.30 7.78 4.64
N ASP A 460 -12.09 6.57 4.15
CA ASP A 460 -12.99 5.41 4.32
C ASP A 460 -12.65 4.57 5.59
N GLY A 461 -12.05 5.21 6.60
CA GLY A 461 -11.63 4.58 7.86
C GLY A 461 -10.55 5.39 8.59
N TRP A 462 -9.28 5.21 8.20
CA TRP A 462 -8.12 5.92 8.74
C TRP A 462 -7.76 7.19 7.95
N SER A 463 -6.86 8.03 8.50
CA SER A 463 -6.25 9.14 7.80
C SER A 463 -4.73 9.01 7.80
N GLY A 464 -4.13 8.71 6.65
CA GLY A 464 -2.67 8.77 6.49
C GLY A 464 -2.09 10.19 6.51
N ARG A 465 -2.73 11.17 7.17
CA ARG A 465 -2.22 12.54 7.32
C ARG A 465 -1.56 12.78 8.68
N MET A 466 -1.71 11.83 9.60
CA MET A 466 -1.16 11.94 10.95
C MET A 466 0.35 12.07 10.90
N GLU A 467 0.98 11.20 10.11
CA GLU A 467 2.41 11.11 9.90
C GLU A 467 2.94 12.37 9.21
N ASP A 468 2.25 12.85 8.18
CA ASP A 468 2.62 14.09 7.48
C ASP A 468 2.64 15.28 8.46
N SER A 469 1.61 15.38 9.30
CA SER A 469 1.52 16.45 10.31
C SER A 469 2.69 16.37 11.29
N MET A 470 2.96 15.18 11.83
CA MET A 470 4.04 14.94 12.79
C MET A 470 5.42 15.22 12.20
N LEU A 471 5.68 14.76 10.97
CA LEU A 471 6.97 14.93 10.28
C LEU A 471 7.25 16.40 9.93
N GLN A 472 6.22 17.26 9.81
CA GLN A 472 6.39 18.71 9.59
C GLN A 472 6.26 19.54 10.88
N GLY A 473 6.18 18.89 12.05
CA GLY A 473 6.02 19.55 13.35
C GLY A 473 4.70 20.30 13.51
N CYS A 474 3.71 19.99 12.67
CA CYS A 474 2.37 20.53 12.78
C CYS A 474 1.57 19.67 13.77
N ILE A 475 0.85 20.30 14.70
CA ILE A 475 0.12 19.58 15.74
C ILE A 475 -1.08 18.87 15.09
N PRO A 476 -1.13 17.53 15.09
CA PRO A 476 -2.23 16.81 14.46
C PRO A 476 -3.53 17.01 15.24
N VAL A 477 -4.54 17.54 14.56
CA VAL A 477 -5.92 17.66 15.06
C VAL A 477 -6.72 16.51 14.49
N ILE A 478 -6.78 15.44 15.28
CA ILE A 478 -7.53 14.24 14.91
C ILE A 478 -9.01 14.52 15.13
N ILE A 479 -9.76 14.60 14.05
CA ILE A 479 -11.22 14.68 14.09
C ILE A 479 -11.76 13.43 13.44
N GLN A 480 -11.80 12.39 14.24
CA GLN A 480 -12.57 11.20 13.98
C GLN A 480 -13.69 11.22 15.01
N CYS A 481 -14.92 11.32 14.55
CA CYS A 481 -16.04 11.05 15.43
C CYS A 481 -15.82 9.65 16.01
N ARG A 482 -15.64 9.59 17.35
CA ARG A 482 -15.85 8.38 18.14
C ARG A 482 -14.77 7.26 18.02
N MET A 483 -13.49 7.60 17.86
CA MET A 483 -12.36 6.67 18.11
C MET A 483 -11.63 7.00 19.42
N GLU A 484 -11.00 6.00 20.05
CA GLU A 484 -10.11 6.20 21.22
C GLU A 484 -8.66 6.30 20.76
N PHE A 485 -8.10 7.51 20.73
CA PHE A 485 -6.67 7.79 20.73
C PHE A 485 -6.41 9.10 21.51
N PHE A 486 -5.16 9.31 21.91
CA PHE A 486 -4.67 10.21 22.98
C PHE A 486 -4.88 11.73 22.73
N CYS A 487 -6.13 12.19 22.59
CA CYS A 487 -6.57 13.54 22.97
C CYS A 487 -8.11 13.59 23.02
N HIS A 488 -8.66 13.73 24.23
CA HIS A 488 -10.09 13.57 24.52
C HIS A 488 -10.92 14.78 24.02
N MET A 489 -11.89 14.57 23.12
CA MET A 489 -13.05 15.46 22.96
C MET A 489 -14.35 14.66 22.79
N ARG A 490 -15.30 14.87 23.72
CA ARG A 490 -16.60 14.18 23.83
C ARG A 490 -17.75 15.09 23.40
N THR A 491 -18.00 15.31 22.12
CA THR A 491 -19.27 15.94 21.68
C THR A 491 -19.76 15.40 20.33
N CYS A 492 -21.08 15.31 20.15
CA CYS A 492 -21.78 14.52 19.10
C CYS A 492 -22.41 15.34 17.96
N SER A 493 -22.02 16.60 17.77
CA SER A 493 -22.37 17.35 16.56
C SER A 493 -21.09 17.81 15.90
N THR A 494 -20.83 17.37 14.67
CA THR A 494 -19.57 17.68 13.94
C THR A 494 -19.32 19.19 13.90
N THR A 495 -20.35 20.02 13.73
CA THR A 495 -20.22 21.48 13.76
C THR A 495 -19.80 21.98 15.14
N ILE A 496 -20.38 21.45 16.22
CA ILE A 496 -20.00 21.80 17.60
C ILE A 496 -18.57 21.33 17.89
N VAL A 497 -18.17 20.15 17.43
CA VAL A 497 -16.81 19.62 17.56
C VAL A 497 -15.81 20.51 16.83
N LEU A 498 -16.12 20.89 15.58
CA LEU A 498 -15.27 21.77 14.78
C LEU A 498 -15.14 23.16 15.42
N GLN A 499 -16.24 23.74 15.89
CA GLN A 499 -16.23 25.03 16.59
C GLN A 499 -15.51 24.95 17.93
N SER A 500 -15.70 23.87 18.71
CA SER A 500 -14.99 23.65 19.97
C SER A 500 -13.50 23.42 19.74
N ALA A 501 -13.14 22.67 18.71
CA ALA A 501 -11.75 22.49 18.30
C ALA A 501 -11.15 23.82 17.90
N TYR A 502 -11.84 24.62 17.09
CA TYR A 502 -11.39 25.96 16.69
C TYR A 502 -11.15 26.87 17.90
N ARG A 503 -12.11 26.96 18.84
CA ARG A 503 -11.94 27.75 20.07
C ARG A 503 -10.78 27.27 20.95
N LYS A 504 -10.56 25.96 21.02
CA LYS A 504 -9.44 25.39 21.78
C LYS A 504 -8.10 25.64 21.09
N MET A 505 -8.07 25.58 19.76
CA MET A 505 -6.89 25.89 18.96
C MET A 505 -6.51 27.37 19.12
N THR A 506 -7.47 28.29 19.00
CA THR A 506 -7.20 29.72 19.19
C THR A 506 -6.70 30.02 20.61
N SER A 507 -7.28 29.40 21.64
CA SER A 507 -6.82 29.60 23.03
C SER A 507 -5.46 28.97 23.34
N GLN A 508 -5.06 27.94 22.59
CA GLN A 508 -3.73 27.31 22.72
C GLN A 508 -2.69 28.00 21.85
N ALA A 509 -3.12 28.75 20.82
CA ALA A 509 -2.30 29.50 19.88
C ALA A 509 -1.90 30.88 20.42
N SER A 510 -2.76 31.53 21.22
CA SER A 510 -2.41 32.64 22.11
C SER A 510 -1.49 32.18 23.23
#